data_AF-M1EM99-F1
#
_entry.id   AF-M1EM99-F1
#
_cell.length_a   1.000
_cell.length_b   1.000
_cell.length_c   1.000
_cell.angle_alpha   90.00
_cell.angle_beta   90.00
_cell.angle_gamma   90.00
#
_symmetry.space_group_name_H-M   'P 1'
#
loop_
_entity.id
_entity.type
_entity.pdbx_description
1 polymer ?
#
loop_
_entity_poly.entity_id
_entity_poly.type
_entity_poly.pdbx_seq_one_letter_code
_entity_poly.pdbx_strand_id
1 'polypeptide(L)'
;RELLLLWFLVLVVGGTEHVFGPGRRVCAVGAPRGPESESFVQRVYQPFLTTCDGHRACSTYRTIYRTAYRRSPGPAAPRPRYACCPGWKRTSGLPRACGAAICRPPCQNGGTCVQPGRCHCPAGWRGDTCQI
;
A
#
# COMPACT_ATOMS: atom_id res chain seq x y z
N ARG A 1 2.70 -8.71 -45.46
CA ARG A 1 3.83 -8.77 -44.50
C ARG A 1 3.90 -7.50 -43.64
N GLU A 2 3.65 -6.33 -44.22
CA GLU A 2 3.53 -5.02 -43.53
C GLU A 2 2.37 -4.90 -42.51
N LEU A 3 1.22 -5.54 -42.76
CA LEU A 3 0.04 -5.47 -41.87
C LEU A 3 0.21 -6.19 -40.52
N LEU A 4 1.08 -7.20 -40.45
CA LEU A 4 1.35 -7.96 -39.22
C LEU A 4 2.23 -7.16 -38.23
N LEU A 5 3.16 -6.34 -38.74
CA LEU A 5 4.03 -5.50 -37.93
C LEU A 5 3.26 -4.36 -37.24
N LEU A 6 2.25 -3.80 -37.91
CA LEU A 6 1.33 -2.82 -37.33
C LEU A 6 0.45 -3.44 -36.23
N TRP A 7 0.05 -4.70 -36.37
CA TRP A 7 -0.70 -5.42 -35.35
C TRP A 7 0.14 -5.72 -34.10
N PHE A 8 1.43 -6.05 -34.28
CA PHE A 8 2.38 -6.18 -33.16
C PHE A 8 2.62 -4.84 -32.44
N LEU A 9 2.61 -3.71 -33.13
CA LEU A 9 2.70 -2.39 -32.50
C LEU A 9 1.47 -2.04 -31.63
N VAL A 10 0.27 -2.51 -32.00
CA VAL A 10 -0.95 -2.30 -31.19
C VAL A 10 -0.90 -3.10 -29.88
N LEU A 11 -0.29 -4.29 -29.86
CA LEU A 11 -0.26 -5.18 -28.69
C LEU A 11 0.75 -4.76 -27.60
N VAL A 12 1.68 -3.84 -27.88
CA VAL A 12 2.69 -3.40 -26.89
C VAL A 12 2.22 -2.20 -26.07
N VAL A 13 1.07 -1.59 -26.38
CA VAL A 13 0.41 -0.63 -25.48
C VAL A 13 -0.35 -1.41 -24.40
N GLY A 14 0.37 -2.25 -23.66
CA GLY A 14 -0.01 -2.66 -22.32
C GLY A 14 0.09 -1.42 -21.43
N GLY A 15 -0.88 -0.52 -21.56
CA GLY A 15 -1.07 0.57 -20.62
C GLY A 15 -1.11 -0.05 -19.24
N THR A 16 -0.24 0.40 -18.35
CA THR A 16 -0.31 -0.01 -16.95
C THR A 16 -1.69 0.41 -16.43
N GLU A 17 -2.63 -0.53 -16.39
CA GLU A 17 -3.99 -0.32 -15.89
C GLU A 17 -3.88 0.13 -14.43
N HIS A 18 -3.83 1.44 -14.23
CA HIS A 18 -3.78 2.04 -12.91
C HIS A 18 -5.19 1.98 -12.33
N VAL A 19 -5.41 1.04 -11.42
CA VAL A 19 -6.67 0.96 -10.70
C VAL A 19 -6.76 2.14 -9.74
N PHE A 20 -7.60 3.12 -10.08
CA PHE A 20 -7.86 4.27 -9.21
C PHE A 20 -8.45 3.80 -7.88
N GLY A 21 -7.88 4.30 -6.79
CA GLY A 21 -8.36 4.06 -5.43
C GLY A 21 -9.29 5.19 -4.95
N PRO A 22 -9.69 5.15 -3.66
CA PRO A 22 -10.49 6.20 -3.07
C PRO A 22 -9.66 7.48 -2.90
N GLY A 23 -10.16 8.58 -3.46
CA GLY A 23 -9.58 9.90 -3.32
C GLY A 23 -8.84 10.40 -4.56
N ARG A 24 -8.50 11.70 -4.54
CA ARG A 24 -7.87 12.38 -5.68
C ARG A 24 -6.46 11.84 -5.92
N ARG A 25 -6.24 11.26 -7.10
CA ARG A 25 -4.91 10.80 -7.59
C ARG A 25 -4.29 9.73 -6.68
N VAL A 26 -5.15 8.87 -6.13
CA VAL A 26 -4.78 7.69 -5.34
C VAL A 26 -4.97 6.46 -6.22
N CYS A 27 -4.00 5.55 -6.20
CA CYS A 27 -4.02 4.31 -6.95
C CYS A 27 -3.86 3.12 -5.99
N ALA A 28 -4.53 2.02 -6.31
CA ALA A 28 -4.31 0.74 -5.63
C ALA A 28 -2.96 0.17 -6.06
N VAL A 29 -2.09 -0.08 -5.08
CA VAL A 29 -0.88 -0.88 -5.23
C VAL A 29 -1.18 -2.28 -4.70
N GLY A 30 -0.68 -3.29 -5.41
CA GLY A 30 -0.92 -4.70 -5.08
C GLY A 30 -0.69 -5.03 -3.61
N ALA A 31 -1.44 -6.02 -3.10
CA ALA A 31 -1.32 -6.46 -1.73
C ALA A 31 0.09 -7.03 -1.46
N PRO A 32 0.63 -6.89 -0.23
CA PRO A 32 1.82 -7.62 0.18
C PRO A 32 1.60 -9.13 -0.01
N ARG A 33 2.50 -9.79 -0.75
CA ARG A 33 2.51 -11.25 -0.82
C ARG A 33 3.24 -11.77 0.40
N GLY A 34 2.49 -12.20 1.40
CA GLY A 34 3.04 -12.82 2.59
C GLY A 34 1.99 -13.71 3.26
N PRO A 35 2.39 -14.76 4.00
CA PRO A 35 1.46 -15.55 4.79
C PRO A 35 0.81 -14.63 5.82
N GLU A 36 -0.52 -14.48 5.75
CA GLU A 36 -1.28 -13.72 6.74
C GLU A 36 -1.34 -14.54 8.03
N SER A 37 -0.88 -13.91 9.12
CA SER A 37 -0.97 -14.47 10.46
C SER A 37 -2.24 -13.93 11.11
N GLU A 38 -3.18 -14.81 11.41
CA GLU A 38 -4.40 -14.47 12.11
C GLU A 38 -4.25 -14.77 13.59
N SER A 39 -4.67 -13.81 14.43
CA SER A 39 -4.84 -14.03 15.85
C SER A 39 -6.16 -14.76 16.12
N PHE A 40 -6.12 -15.73 17.02
CA PHE A 40 -7.31 -16.44 17.47
C PHE A 40 -7.26 -16.66 18.99
N VAL A 41 -8.43 -16.87 19.60
CA VAL A 41 -8.53 -17.15 21.02
C VAL A 41 -8.40 -18.65 21.24
N GLN A 42 -7.31 -19.06 21.87
CA GLN A 42 -7.06 -20.44 22.27
C GLN A 42 -7.52 -20.66 23.71
N ARG A 43 -8.31 -21.72 23.91
CA ARG A 43 -8.64 -22.24 25.22
C ARG A 43 -7.46 -23.05 25.76
N VAL A 44 -6.93 -22.68 26.92
CA VAL A 44 -5.80 -23.34 27.57
C VAL A 44 -6.22 -23.75 28.99
N TYR A 45 -5.98 -25.00 29.35
CA TYR A 45 -6.20 -25.49 30.71
C TYR A 45 -4.95 -25.22 31.55
N GLN A 46 -5.06 -24.30 32.53
CA GLN A 46 -3.96 -23.95 33.42
C GLN A 46 -4.18 -24.64 34.78
N PRO A 47 -3.20 -25.42 35.27
CA PRO A 47 -3.29 -26.01 36.60
C PRO A 47 -3.15 -24.91 37.67
N PHE A 48 -3.93 -25.01 38.74
CA PHE A 48 -3.81 -24.20 39.95
C PHE A 48 -3.94 -25.08 41.19
N LEU A 49 -3.26 -24.68 42.26
CA LEU A 49 -3.36 -25.36 43.55
C LEU A 49 -4.58 -24.85 44.30
N THR A 50 -5.33 -25.78 44.87
CA THR A 50 -6.48 -25.53 45.74
C THR A 50 -6.39 -26.45 46.96
N THR A 51 -7.25 -26.23 47.95
CA THR A 51 -7.31 -27.04 49.16
C THR A 51 -8.46 -28.03 49.07
N CYS A 52 -8.17 -29.31 49.21
CA CYS A 52 -9.17 -30.38 49.34
C CYS A 52 -9.49 -30.68 50.81
N ASP A 53 -10.48 -31.55 51.04
CA ASP A 53 -10.79 -32.12 52.35
C ASP A 53 -9.53 -32.60 53.08
N GLY A 54 -9.45 -32.28 54.37
CA GLY A 54 -8.29 -32.57 55.20
C GLY A 54 -7.10 -31.64 54.98
N HIS A 55 -7.31 -30.41 54.51
CA HIS A 55 -6.29 -29.37 54.31
C HIS A 55 -5.13 -29.78 53.39
N ARG A 56 -5.39 -30.71 52.47
CA ARG A 56 -4.39 -31.18 51.50
C ARG A 56 -4.33 -30.23 50.31
N ALA A 57 -3.11 -29.97 49.83
CA ALA A 57 -2.91 -29.26 48.58
C ALA A 57 -3.23 -30.19 47.41
N CYS A 58 -4.17 -29.78 46.56
CA CYS A 58 -4.59 -30.50 45.36
C CYS A 58 -4.40 -29.63 44.12
N SER A 59 -4.14 -30.24 42.97
CA SER A 59 -4.15 -29.53 41.69
C SER A 59 -5.52 -29.68 41.01
N THR A 60 -6.01 -28.58 40.45
CA THR A 60 -7.21 -28.55 39.60
C THR A 60 -6.96 -27.61 38.43
N TYR A 61 -7.81 -27.65 37.41
CA TYR A 61 -7.62 -26.87 36.19
C TYR A 61 -8.61 -25.71 36.11
N ARG A 62 -8.10 -24.53 35.74
CA ARG A 62 -8.95 -23.43 35.29
C ARG A 62 -8.78 -23.27 33.78
N THR A 63 -9.88 -22.95 33.12
CA THR A 63 -9.83 -22.57 31.72
C THR A 63 -9.36 -21.12 31.63
N ILE A 64 -8.24 -20.88 30.94
CA ILE A 64 -7.79 -19.54 30.58
C ILE A 64 -7.88 -19.39 29.06
N TYR A 65 -8.19 -18.18 28.62
CA TYR A 65 -8.19 -17.84 27.20
C TYR A 65 -6.91 -17.07 26.89
N ARG A 66 -6.14 -17.54 25.91
CA ARG A 66 -4.91 -16.87 25.46
C ARG A 66 -4.98 -16.62 23.96
N THR A 67 -4.48 -15.47 23.54
CA THR A 67 -4.32 -15.17 22.11
C THR A 67 -3.19 -16.04 21.54
N ALA A 68 -3.50 -16.79 20.49
CA ALA A 68 -2.57 -17.60 19.71
C ALA A 68 -2.57 -17.14 18.25
N TYR A 69 -1.57 -17.55 17.48
CA TYR A 69 -1.39 -17.14 16.08
C TYR A 69 -1.34 -18.37 15.19
N ARG A 70 -2.03 -18.32 14.04
CA ARG A 70 -1.96 -19.36 13.01
C ARG A 70 -1.79 -18.73 11.64
N ARG A 71 -1.22 -19.49 10.71
CA ARG A 71 -1.23 -19.10 9.30
C ARG A 71 -2.60 -19.42 8.71
N SER A 72 -3.19 -18.47 8.02
CA SER A 72 -4.44 -18.70 7.30
C SER A 72 -4.18 -19.66 6.13
N PRO A 73 -4.99 -20.73 5.95
CA PRO A 73 -4.86 -21.64 4.81
C PRO A 73 -5.20 -20.99 3.46
N GLY A 74 -5.86 -19.83 3.49
CA GLY A 74 -6.27 -19.08 2.31
C GLY A 74 -5.33 -17.94 1.95
N PRO A 75 -5.33 -17.49 0.68
CA PRO A 75 -4.79 -16.19 0.33
C PRO A 75 -5.48 -15.12 1.17
N ALA A 76 -4.70 -14.24 1.78
CA ALA A 76 -5.21 -13.04 2.41
C ALA A 76 -6.23 -12.36 1.49
N ALA A 77 -7.37 -11.93 2.03
CA ALA A 77 -8.26 -11.07 1.27
C ALA A 77 -7.42 -9.88 0.78
N PRO A 78 -7.37 -9.59 -0.54
CA PRO A 78 -6.50 -8.54 -1.05
C PRO A 78 -7.00 -7.21 -0.50
N ARG A 79 -6.37 -6.73 0.57
CA ARG A 79 -6.51 -5.35 1.01
C ARG A 79 -5.55 -4.54 0.13
N PRO A 80 -6.04 -3.82 -0.89
CA PRO A 80 -5.17 -3.01 -1.71
C PRO A 80 -4.50 -1.99 -0.81
N ARG A 81 -3.17 -1.91 -0.89
CA ARG A 81 -2.47 -0.77 -0.32
C ARG A 81 -2.76 0.40 -1.25
N TYR A 82 -2.86 1.60 -0.71
CA TYR A 82 -3.07 2.80 -1.51
C TYR A 82 -1.82 3.65 -1.51
N ALA A 83 -1.46 4.16 -2.68
CA ALA A 83 -0.37 5.11 -2.85
C ALA A 83 -0.79 6.22 -3.83
N CYS A 84 0.04 7.27 -3.94
CA CYS A 84 -0.17 8.25 -4.99
C CYS A 84 0.06 7.58 -6.35
N CYS A 85 -0.80 7.91 -7.31
CA CYS A 85 -0.64 7.44 -8.68
C CYS A 85 0.71 7.91 -9.26
N PRO A 86 1.26 7.20 -10.27
CA PRO A 86 2.52 7.59 -10.90
C PRO A 86 2.53 9.06 -11.33
N GLY A 87 3.64 9.73 -11.06
CA GLY A 87 3.79 11.17 -11.31
C GLY A 87 3.23 12.09 -10.22
N TRP A 88 2.59 11.56 -9.17
CA TRP A 88 2.05 12.34 -8.07
C TRP A 88 2.73 12.01 -6.73
N LYS A 89 2.89 13.02 -5.89
CA LYS A 89 3.40 12.92 -4.51
C LYS A 89 2.47 13.63 -3.54
N ARG A 90 2.71 13.40 -2.25
CA ARG A 90 1.99 14.07 -1.16
C ARG A 90 2.25 15.58 -1.21
N THR A 91 1.20 16.37 -0.99
CA THR A 91 1.32 17.83 -0.81
C THR A 91 1.95 18.13 0.55
N SER A 92 2.83 19.13 0.62
CA SER A 92 3.36 19.62 1.89
C SER A 92 2.21 20.06 2.81
N GLY A 93 2.21 19.59 4.06
CA GLY A 93 1.15 19.88 5.04
C GLY A 93 -0.07 18.94 5.01
N LEU A 94 -0.22 18.06 4.00
CA LEU A 94 -1.35 17.11 3.92
C LEU A 94 -0.86 15.69 3.56
N PRO A 95 -0.58 14.83 4.57
CA PRO A 95 0.02 13.51 4.35
C PRO A 95 -0.87 12.52 3.60
N ARG A 96 -2.17 12.78 3.47
CA ARG A 96 -3.12 11.94 2.70
C ARG A 96 -3.48 12.50 1.32
N ALA A 97 -3.00 13.68 0.96
CA ALA A 97 -3.37 14.34 -0.30
C ALA A 97 -2.29 14.17 -1.38
N CYS A 98 -2.61 13.44 -2.46
CA CYS A 98 -1.73 13.24 -3.62
C CYS A 98 -1.87 14.40 -4.64
N GLY A 99 -1.67 15.64 -4.18
CA GLY A 99 -1.93 16.84 -4.98
C GLY A 99 -0.71 17.37 -5.73
N ALA A 100 0.51 17.08 -5.28
CA ALA A 100 1.73 17.65 -5.84
C ALA A 100 2.27 16.79 -7.00
N ALA A 101 2.57 17.40 -8.14
CA ALA A 101 3.14 16.71 -9.29
C ALA A 101 4.64 16.43 -9.09
N ILE A 102 5.14 15.41 -9.79
CA ILE A 102 6.54 15.03 -9.86
C ILE A 102 7.05 15.34 -11.27
N CYS A 103 8.10 16.16 -11.37
CA CYS A 103 8.81 16.43 -12.61
C CYS A 103 10.22 15.85 -12.49
N ARG A 104 10.65 15.11 -13.52
CA ARG A 104 12.00 14.57 -13.67
C ARG A 104 12.43 14.85 -15.12
N PRO A 105 13.41 15.74 -15.37
CA PRO A 105 14.17 16.53 -14.39
C PRO A 105 13.30 17.54 -13.63
N PRO A 106 13.77 18.08 -12.49
CA PRO A 106 13.06 19.16 -11.82
C PRO A 106 13.02 20.42 -12.70
N CYS A 107 11.96 21.21 -12.54
CA CYS A 107 11.85 22.52 -13.19
C CYS A 107 12.92 23.46 -12.62
N GLN A 108 13.56 24.23 -13.50
CA GLN A 108 14.60 25.20 -13.20
C GLN A 108 14.05 26.63 -13.17
N ASN A 109 14.87 27.60 -12.78
CA ASN A 109 14.58 29.03 -12.87
C ASN A 109 13.23 29.47 -12.29
N GLY A 110 12.85 28.88 -11.14
CA GLY A 110 11.57 29.17 -10.47
C GLY A 110 10.34 28.54 -11.13
N GLY A 111 10.52 27.65 -12.11
CA GLY A 111 9.45 26.89 -12.73
C GLY A 111 8.71 26.00 -11.73
N THR A 112 7.40 25.87 -11.91
CA THR A 112 6.54 25.05 -11.04
C THR A 112 6.06 23.80 -11.77
N CYS A 113 6.15 22.64 -11.13
CA CYS A 113 5.63 21.39 -11.68
C CYS A 113 4.11 21.33 -11.53
N VAL A 114 3.37 21.55 -12.62
CA VAL A 114 1.89 21.63 -12.60
C VAL A 114 1.22 20.30 -12.92
N GLN A 115 1.90 19.44 -13.69
CA GLN A 115 1.45 18.11 -14.06
C GLN A 115 2.68 17.19 -14.13
N PRO A 116 2.54 15.85 -13.94
CA PRO A 116 3.65 14.92 -14.13
C PRO A 116 4.46 15.22 -15.39
N GLY A 117 5.75 15.55 -15.23
CA GLY A 117 6.66 15.88 -16.33
C GLY A 117 6.43 17.23 -17.03
N ARG A 118 5.51 18.08 -16.57
CA ARG A 118 5.24 19.38 -17.19
C ARG A 118 5.51 20.55 -16.23
N CYS A 119 6.41 21.42 -16.64
CA CYS A 119 6.74 22.65 -15.95
C CYS A 119 5.92 23.84 -16.48
N HIS A 120 5.52 24.71 -15.56
CA HIS A 120 5.06 26.06 -15.84
C HIS A 120 6.22 27.02 -15.61
N CYS A 121 6.65 27.72 -16.66
CA CYS A 121 7.80 28.61 -16.61
C CYS A 121 7.37 30.05 -16.33
N PRO A 122 8.10 30.79 -15.48
CA PRO A 122 7.89 32.22 -15.31
C PRO A 122 8.27 32.99 -16.58
N ALA A 123 7.83 34.24 -16.67
CA ALA A 123 8.12 35.10 -17.82
C ALA A 123 9.63 35.21 -18.07
N GLY A 124 10.03 35.10 -19.34
CA GLY A 124 11.44 35.12 -19.75
C GLY A 124 12.12 33.74 -19.80
N TRP A 125 11.48 32.68 -19.29
CA TRP A 125 12.02 31.31 -19.31
C TRP A 125 11.14 30.36 -20.13
N ARG A 126 11.77 29.38 -20.77
CA ARG A 126 11.18 28.42 -21.71
C ARG A 126 11.93 27.09 -21.72
N GLY A 127 11.41 26.14 -22.50
CA GLY A 127 11.89 24.75 -22.53
C GLY A 127 11.13 23.85 -21.55
N ASP A 128 11.33 22.54 -21.69
CA ASP A 128 10.54 21.53 -20.96
C ASP A 128 10.76 21.58 -19.44
N THR A 129 11.94 22.02 -19.01
CA THR A 129 12.29 22.22 -17.61
C THR A 129 12.57 23.68 -17.26
N CYS A 130 12.14 24.63 -18.10
CA CYS A 130 12.38 26.07 -17.90
C CYS A 130 13.86 26.45 -17.85
N GLN A 131 14.69 25.77 -18.63
CA GLN A 131 16.14 25.89 -18.61
C GLN A 131 16.72 26.93 -19.58
N ILE A 132 15.92 27.42 -20.53
CA ILE A 132 16.30 28.42 -21.55
C ILE A 132 15.60 29.73 -21.22
#